data_AF-A0A0R3DY00-F1
#
_entry.id   AF-A0A0R3DY00-F1
#
_cell.length_a   1.000
_cell.length_b   1.000
_cell.length_c   1.000
_cell.angle_alpha   90.00
_cell.angle_beta   90.00
_cell.angle_gamma   90.00
#
_symmetry.space_group_name_H-M   'P 1'
#
loop_
_entity.id
_entity.type
_entity.pdbx_description
1 polymer ?
#
loop_
_entity_poly.entity_id
_entity_poly.type
_entity_poly.pdbx_seq_one_letter_code
_entity_poly.pdbx_strand_id
1 'polypeptide(L)'
;MPLTPEVLTAQGEVVAWLESLDVSFAPDEELWFSIDGIEIPRQIGSDASGGAFVLLPSQHVLYVSSEGRAGIIAESFEAFIQLVVARPYWLDILKFSAGGDLQQMRRAADALEATIENEEDVNEAREEIRGRLGLPEADDPVGALYEAVAASDAIVRATDGSPFTTLFNRFSIDNNPMLRNAAA
;
A
#
# COMPACT_ATOMS: atom_id res chain seq x y z
N MET A 1 16.61 10.23 11.65
CA MET A 1 16.01 11.22 10.75
C MET A 1 14.83 10.51 10.10
N PRO A 2 13.61 11.07 10.12
CA PRO A 2 12.45 10.38 9.54
C PRO A 2 12.69 10.14 8.05
N LEU A 3 12.29 8.96 7.55
CA LEU A 3 12.37 8.66 6.12
C LEU A 3 11.45 9.61 5.33
N THR A 4 11.97 10.21 4.25
CA THR A 4 11.19 11.06 3.34
C THR A 4 11.31 10.57 1.90
N PRO A 5 10.37 10.95 1.00
CA PRO A 5 10.47 10.60 -0.42
C PRO A 5 11.78 11.03 -1.07
N GLU A 6 12.35 12.18 -0.69
CA GLU A 6 13.63 12.68 -1.23
C GLU A 6 14.82 11.82 -0.76
N VAL A 7 14.80 11.39 0.50
CA VAL A 7 15.85 10.52 1.05
C VAL A 7 15.80 9.14 0.39
N LEU A 8 14.59 8.63 0.12
CA LEU A 8 14.39 7.34 -0.53
C LEU A 8 14.77 7.38 -2.02
N THR A 9 14.33 8.40 -2.76
CA THR A 9 14.63 8.53 -4.20
C THR A 9 16.10 8.79 -4.50
N ALA A 10 16.88 9.28 -3.52
CA ALA A 10 18.33 9.37 -3.62
C ALA A 10 19.04 7.99 -3.55
N GLN A 11 18.33 6.92 -3.15
CA GLN A 11 18.87 5.56 -3.04
C GLN A 11 18.43 4.69 -4.22
N GLY A 12 19.07 4.86 -5.37
CA GLY A 12 18.64 4.23 -6.64
C GLY A 12 18.46 2.70 -6.58
N GLU A 13 19.27 1.98 -5.80
CA GLU A 13 19.13 0.52 -5.63
C GLU A 13 17.88 0.15 -4.81
N VAL A 14 17.58 0.92 -3.75
CA VAL A 14 16.36 0.74 -2.96
C VAL A 14 15.12 1.04 -3.80
N VAL A 15 15.17 2.08 -4.63
CA VAL A 15 14.10 2.40 -5.58
C VAL A 15 13.88 1.25 -6.55
N ALA A 16 14.94 0.68 -7.13
CA ALA A 16 14.82 -0.44 -8.06
C ALA A 16 14.20 -1.69 -7.40
N TRP A 17 14.51 -1.97 -6.13
CA TRP A 17 13.84 -3.05 -5.41
C TRP A 17 12.37 -2.75 -5.14
N LEU A 18 12.01 -1.53 -4.74
CA LEU A 18 10.61 -1.15 -4.54
C LEU A 18 9.80 -1.20 -5.86
N GLU A 19 10.43 -0.87 -6.99
CA GLU A 19 9.82 -1.03 -8.32
C GLU A 19 9.54 -2.50 -8.64
N SER A 20 10.39 -3.43 -8.19
CA SER A 20 10.12 -4.88 -8.34
C SER A 20 8.97 -5.38 -7.45
N LEU A 21 8.55 -4.57 -6.47
CA LEU A 21 7.36 -4.79 -5.64
C LEU A 21 6.15 -3.97 -6.12
N ASP A 22 6.14 -3.60 -7.40
CA ASP A 22 5.10 -2.81 -8.06
C ASP A 22 4.88 -1.40 -7.48
N VAL A 23 5.89 -0.81 -6.82
CA VAL A 23 5.83 0.56 -6.27
C VAL A 23 6.89 1.45 -6.91
N SER A 24 6.47 2.45 -7.68
CA SER A 24 7.35 3.46 -8.28
C SER A 24 7.26 4.80 -7.57
N PHE A 25 8.38 5.53 -7.52
CA PHE A 25 8.47 6.89 -6.95
C PHE A 25 8.69 7.97 -8.04
N ALA A 26 8.10 7.76 -9.21
CA ALA A 26 7.98 8.75 -10.27
C ALA A 26 6.57 9.35 -10.24
N PRO A 27 6.37 10.59 -9.76
CA PRO A 27 5.04 11.20 -9.77
C PRO A 27 4.58 11.48 -11.20
N ASP A 28 3.29 11.35 -11.46
CA ASP A 28 2.69 11.76 -12.72
C ASP A 28 2.61 13.29 -12.83
N GLU A 29 2.64 13.80 -14.06
CA GLU A 29 2.53 15.24 -14.31
C GLU A 29 1.12 15.77 -14.06
N GLU A 30 0.07 14.94 -14.18
CA GLU A 30 -1.33 15.35 -14.04
C GLU A 30 -2.16 14.35 -13.24
N LEU A 31 -2.79 14.83 -12.17
CA LEU A 31 -3.68 14.04 -11.34
C LEU A 31 -5.04 13.86 -12.01
N TRP A 32 -5.52 12.62 -12.08
CA TRP A 32 -6.83 12.25 -12.61
C TRP A 32 -7.93 12.20 -11.53
N PHE A 33 -7.69 12.83 -10.38
CA PHE A 33 -8.62 12.93 -9.26
C PHE A 33 -8.40 14.23 -8.47
N SER A 34 -9.35 14.56 -7.59
CA SER A 34 -9.23 15.63 -6.60
C SER A 34 -9.44 15.07 -5.20
N ILE A 35 -8.94 15.77 -4.18
CA ILE A 35 -9.11 15.40 -2.77
C ILE A 35 -9.77 16.60 -2.08
N ASP A 36 -10.93 16.38 -1.46
CA ASP A 36 -11.66 17.46 -0.77
C ASP A 36 -10.77 18.07 0.33
N GLY A 37 -10.66 19.40 0.33
CA GLY A 37 -9.84 20.14 1.30
C GLY A 37 -8.35 20.20 0.98
N ILE A 38 -7.88 19.60 -0.11
CA ILE A 38 -6.47 19.63 -0.54
C ILE A 38 -6.38 20.29 -1.92
N GLU A 39 -5.84 21.51 -1.98
CA GLU A 39 -5.71 22.25 -3.24
C GLU A 39 -4.60 21.71 -4.15
N ILE A 40 -3.48 21.29 -3.56
CA ILE A 40 -2.29 20.80 -4.29
C ILE A 40 -1.86 19.47 -3.67
N PRO A 41 -2.42 18.33 -4.12
CA PRO A 41 -2.00 17.02 -3.66
C PRO A 41 -0.55 16.76 -4.06
N ARG A 42 0.24 16.23 -3.12
CA ARG A 42 1.62 15.84 -3.38
C ARG A 42 1.64 14.35 -3.73
N GLN A 43 1.54 14.02 -5.02
CA GLN A 43 1.83 12.66 -5.47
C GLN A 43 3.31 12.37 -5.25
N ILE A 44 3.59 11.18 -4.72
CA ILE A 44 4.94 10.70 -4.42
C ILE A 44 5.32 9.48 -5.27
N GLY A 45 4.34 8.86 -5.94
CA GLY A 45 4.56 7.65 -6.71
C GLY A 45 3.27 7.04 -7.25
N SER A 46 3.40 5.85 -7.82
CA SER A 46 2.31 5.06 -8.39
C SER A 46 2.54 3.57 -8.20
N ASP A 47 1.49 2.77 -8.34
CA ASP A 47 1.62 1.32 -8.50
C ASP A 47 1.72 0.93 -9.99
N ALA A 48 1.97 -0.35 -10.27
CA ALA A 48 2.03 -0.88 -11.64
C ALA A 48 0.66 -0.98 -12.36
N SER A 49 -0.44 -0.70 -11.66
CA SER A 49 -1.83 -0.76 -12.16
C SER A 49 -2.46 0.63 -12.38
N GLY A 50 -1.66 1.69 -12.27
CA GLY A 50 -2.11 3.07 -12.47
C GLY A 50 -2.76 3.71 -11.24
N GLY A 51 -2.63 3.10 -10.06
CA GLY A 51 -2.95 3.74 -8.79
C GLY A 51 -1.88 4.75 -8.38
N ALA A 52 -2.25 5.74 -7.57
CA ALA A 52 -1.38 6.83 -7.13
C ALA A 52 -1.18 6.82 -5.61
N PHE A 53 0.04 7.13 -5.16
CA PHE A 53 0.35 7.41 -3.77
C PHE A 53 0.48 8.91 -3.54
N VAL A 54 -0.23 9.44 -2.55
CA VAL A 54 -0.25 10.87 -2.23
C VAL A 54 0.16 11.07 -0.77
N LEU A 55 1.14 11.94 -0.54
CA LEU A 55 1.51 12.38 0.81
C LEU A 55 0.64 13.57 1.21
N LEU A 56 -0.21 13.37 2.22
CA LEU A 56 -1.10 14.41 2.73
C LEU A 56 -0.35 15.41 3.63
N PRO A 57 -0.89 16.62 3.85
CA PRO A 57 -0.32 17.58 4.82
C PRO A 57 -0.18 17.00 6.24
N SER A 58 -1.07 16.09 6.64
CA SER A 58 -1.02 15.34 7.90
C SER A 58 0.14 14.34 7.98
N GLN A 59 0.92 14.17 6.90
CA GLN A 59 1.95 13.14 6.69
C GLN A 59 1.40 11.73 6.43
N HIS A 60 0.08 11.53 6.47
CA HIS A 60 -0.53 10.27 6.08
C HIS A 60 -0.32 10.00 4.58
N VAL A 61 -0.18 8.73 4.22
CA VAL A 61 -0.11 8.29 2.83
C VAL A 61 -1.49 7.81 2.38
N LEU A 62 -2.06 8.52 1.42
CA LEU A 62 -3.29 8.18 0.73
C LEU A 62 -2.95 7.35 -0.51
N TYR A 63 -3.68 6.25 -0.70
CA TYR A 63 -3.69 5.52 -1.96
C TYR A 63 -4.98 5.78 -2.73
N VAL A 64 -4.85 5.98 -4.04
CA VAL A 64 -5.95 6.22 -4.96
C VAL A 64 -5.85 5.24 -6.12
N SER A 65 -6.76 4.27 -6.17
CA SER A 65 -6.82 3.24 -7.21
C SER A 65 -7.54 3.77 -8.46
N SER A 66 -7.01 3.44 -9.63
CA SER A 66 -7.63 3.69 -10.93
C SER A 66 -9.03 3.08 -11.08
N GLU A 67 -9.40 2.12 -10.22
CA GLU A 67 -10.73 1.49 -10.16
C GLU A 67 -11.77 2.27 -9.34
N GLY A 68 -11.47 3.51 -8.90
CA GLY A 68 -12.42 4.34 -8.16
C GLY A 68 -12.50 4.02 -6.66
N ARG A 69 -11.39 3.58 -6.08
CA ARG A 69 -11.24 3.37 -4.63
C ARG A 69 -10.13 4.23 -4.06
N ALA A 70 -10.31 4.75 -2.86
CA ALA A 70 -9.27 5.51 -2.18
C ALA A 70 -9.36 5.34 -0.66
N GLY A 71 -8.23 5.54 0.00
CA GLY A 71 -8.14 5.52 1.45
C GLY A 71 -6.72 5.72 1.94
N ILE A 72 -6.59 6.22 3.17
CA ILE A 72 -5.31 6.31 3.86
C ILE A 72 -4.82 4.89 4.14
N ILE A 73 -3.58 4.59 3.76
CA ILE A 73 -2.96 3.26 3.92
C ILE A 73 -1.82 3.25 4.94
N ALA A 74 -1.33 4.42 5.34
CA ALA A 74 -0.31 4.56 6.36
C ALA A 74 -0.36 5.94 7.03
N GLU A 75 0.02 5.99 8.30
CA GLU A 75 0.11 7.24 9.10
C GLU A 75 1.35 8.09 8.77
N SER A 76 2.33 7.53 8.08
CA SER A 76 3.53 8.23 7.66
C SER A 76 4.13 7.61 6.41
N PHE A 77 5.04 8.32 5.75
CA PHE A 77 5.82 7.77 4.64
C PHE A 77 6.65 6.56 5.07
N GLU A 78 7.27 6.60 6.26
CA GLU A 78 8.03 5.48 6.79
C GLU A 78 7.15 4.24 6.98
N ALA A 79 5.96 4.40 7.59
CA ALA A 79 5.00 3.33 7.77
C ALA A 79 4.50 2.75 6.43
N PHE A 80 4.36 3.58 5.40
CA PHE A 80 4.05 3.11 4.05
C PHE A 80 5.15 2.22 3.47
N ILE A 81 6.41 2.64 3.58
CA ILE A 81 7.54 1.81 3.11
C ILE A 81 7.64 0.52 3.92
N GLN A 82 7.45 0.57 5.24
CA GLN A 82 7.42 -0.64 6.07
C GLN A 82 6.31 -1.60 5.64
N LEU A 83 5.12 -1.10 5.30
CA LEU A 83 4.02 -1.91 4.77
C LEU A 83 4.42 -2.60 3.46
N VAL A 84 4.94 -1.85 2.48
CA VAL A 84 5.33 -2.39 1.17
C VAL A 84 6.40 -3.46 1.31
N VAL A 85 7.40 -3.22 2.16
CA VAL A 85 8.49 -4.17 2.40
C VAL A 85 7.96 -5.41 3.11
N ALA A 86 7.20 -5.26 4.20
CA ALA A 86 6.71 -6.38 4.97
C ALA A 86 5.65 -7.20 4.21
N ARG A 87 4.81 -6.55 3.42
CA ARG A 87 3.65 -7.12 2.72
C ARG A 87 3.55 -6.52 1.30
N PRO A 88 4.39 -6.94 0.34
CA PRO A 88 4.36 -6.39 -1.02
C PRO A 88 3.01 -6.61 -1.73
N TYR A 89 2.28 -7.66 -1.34
CA TYR A 89 0.91 -7.97 -1.77
C TYR A 89 -0.19 -7.26 -0.95
N TRP A 90 0.09 -6.13 -0.30
CA TRP A 90 -0.87 -5.39 0.54
C TRP A 90 -2.16 -5.01 -0.20
N LEU A 91 -2.10 -4.75 -1.50
CA LEU A 91 -3.29 -4.53 -2.34
C LEU A 91 -4.21 -5.76 -2.37
N ASP A 92 -3.65 -6.95 -2.47
CA ASP A 92 -4.43 -8.20 -2.43
C ASP A 92 -4.99 -8.48 -1.03
N ILE A 93 -4.28 -8.09 0.04
CA ILE A 93 -4.84 -8.12 1.40
C ILE A 93 -6.13 -7.27 1.47
N LEU A 94 -6.13 -6.06 0.91
CA LEU A 94 -7.31 -5.19 0.85
C LEU A 94 -8.41 -5.77 -0.05
N LYS A 95 -8.02 -6.38 -1.18
CA LYS A 95 -8.96 -7.07 -2.09
C LYS A 95 -9.69 -8.21 -1.40
N PHE A 96 -9.01 -8.97 -0.54
CA PHE A 96 -9.59 -10.11 0.21
C PHE A 96 -10.02 -9.76 1.64
N SER A 97 -10.30 -8.47 1.90
CA SER A 97 -10.65 -7.98 3.24
C SER A 97 -12.07 -8.31 3.71
N ALA A 98 -12.91 -8.96 2.90
CA ALA A 98 -14.29 -9.33 3.25
C ALA A 98 -15.13 -8.17 3.84
N GLY A 99 -14.93 -6.95 3.34
CA GLY A 99 -15.59 -5.74 3.81
C GLY A 99 -14.92 -5.07 5.02
N GLY A 100 -13.64 -5.33 5.26
CA GLY A 100 -12.89 -4.78 6.40
C GLY A 100 -12.92 -5.69 7.62
N ASP A 101 -12.86 -7.00 7.42
CA ASP A 101 -12.63 -7.98 8.50
C ASP A 101 -11.12 -8.17 8.68
N LEU A 102 -10.59 -7.68 9.80
CA LEU A 102 -9.17 -7.76 10.13
C LEU A 102 -8.66 -9.22 10.22
N GLN A 103 -9.48 -10.16 10.70
CA GLN A 103 -9.08 -11.56 10.77
C GLN A 103 -8.97 -12.16 9.37
N GLN A 104 -9.88 -11.81 8.45
CA GLN A 104 -9.78 -12.21 7.05
C GLN A 104 -8.58 -11.59 6.36
N MET A 105 -8.27 -10.32 6.63
CA MET A 105 -7.05 -9.67 6.11
C MET A 105 -5.77 -10.37 6.58
N ARG A 106 -5.68 -10.77 7.85
CA ARG A 106 -4.53 -11.53 8.37
C ARG A 106 -4.43 -12.91 7.72
N ARG A 107 -5.55 -13.65 7.60
CA ARG A 107 -5.58 -14.92 6.85
C ARG A 107 -5.14 -14.73 5.40
N ALA A 108 -5.55 -13.63 4.76
CA ALA A 108 -5.13 -13.32 3.40
C ALA A 108 -3.63 -13.06 3.32
N ALA A 109 -3.07 -12.31 4.28
CA ALA A 109 -1.63 -12.05 4.33
C ALA A 109 -0.84 -13.36 4.45
N ASP A 110 -1.22 -14.26 5.36
CA ASP A 110 -0.55 -15.55 5.54
C ASP A 110 -0.64 -16.43 4.28
N ALA A 111 -1.82 -16.47 3.64
CA ALA A 111 -2.05 -17.24 2.43
C ALA A 111 -1.25 -16.71 1.22
N LEU A 112 -1.15 -15.38 1.09
CA LEU A 112 -0.39 -14.72 0.02
C LEU A 112 1.11 -14.93 0.22
N GLU A 113 1.61 -14.81 1.46
CA GLU A 113 3.01 -15.09 1.78
C GLU A 113 3.41 -16.52 1.37
N ALA A 114 2.56 -17.50 1.68
CA ALA A 114 2.79 -18.91 1.33
C ALA A 114 2.78 -19.19 -0.19
N THR A 115 2.39 -18.22 -1.02
CA THR A 115 2.36 -18.36 -2.49
C THR A 115 3.57 -17.73 -3.18
N ILE A 116 4.50 -17.14 -2.43
CA ILE A 116 5.73 -16.55 -2.98
C ILE A 116 6.63 -17.69 -3.49
N GLU A 117 6.91 -17.70 -4.79
CA GLU A 117 7.72 -18.76 -5.42
C GLU A 117 9.22 -18.67 -5.07
N ASN A 118 9.76 -17.44 -4.92
CA ASN A 118 11.18 -17.18 -4.61
C ASN A 118 11.32 -16.50 -3.23
N GLU A 119 10.87 -17.18 -2.18
CA GLU A 119 10.83 -16.63 -0.81
C GLU A 119 12.19 -16.12 -0.32
N GLU A 120 13.29 -16.83 -0.62
CA GLU A 120 14.65 -16.44 -0.23
C GLU A 120 15.06 -15.09 -0.84
N ASP A 121 14.88 -14.92 -2.15
CA ASP A 121 15.22 -13.68 -2.87
C ASP A 121 14.38 -12.50 -2.36
N VAL A 122 13.09 -12.72 -2.11
CA VAL A 122 12.19 -11.69 -1.57
C VAL A 122 12.61 -11.30 -0.16
N ASN A 123 12.95 -12.27 0.69
CA ASN A 123 13.41 -11.99 2.05
C ASN A 123 14.77 -11.30 2.07
N GLU A 124 15.71 -11.66 1.19
CA GLU A 124 16.97 -10.94 1.03
C GLU A 124 16.74 -9.48 0.64
N ALA A 125 15.87 -9.22 -0.36
CA ALA A 125 15.51 -7.85 -0.75
C ALA A 125 14.86 -7.07 0.41
N ARG A 126 13.98 -7.70 1.19
CA ARG A 126 13.36 -7.07 2.37
C ARG A 126 14.39 -6.67 3.43
N GLU A 127 15.34 -7.55 3.73
CA GLU A 127 16.44 -7.30 4.67
C GLU A 127 17.35 -6.17 4.19
N GLU A 128 17.73 -6.18 2.91
CA GLU A 128 18.57 -5.15 2.30
C GLU A 128 17.89 -3.77 2.31
N ILE A 129 16.61 -3.69 1.91
CA ILE A 129 15.85 -2.42 1.97
C ILE A 129 15.81 -1.91 3.41
N ARG A 130 15.46 -2.77 4.38
CA ARG A 130 15.40 -2.39 5.80
C ARG A 130 16.75 -1.91 6.32
N GLY A 131 17.82 -2.64 6.02
CA GLY A 131 19.17 -2.31 6.47
C GLY A 131 19.65 -0.97 5.93
N ARG A 132 19.42 -0.69 4.64
CA ARG A 132 19.84 0.57 4.01
C ARG A 132 19.02 1.76 4.46
N LEU A 133 17.72 1.58 4.66
CA LEU A 133 16.83 2.65 5.12
C LEU A 133 16.84 2.82 6.65
N GLY A 134 17.43 1.89 7.39
CA GLY A 134 17.42 1.89 8.86
C GLY A 134 16.01 1.70 9.42
N LEU A 135 15.16 0.94 8.72
CA LEU A 135 13.77 0.72 9.10
C LEU A 135 13.68 -0.28 10.26
N PRO A 136 12.88 0.00 11.29
CA PRO A 136 12.54 -1.01 12.28
C PRO A 136 11.62 -2.07 11.66
N GLU A 137 11.61 -3.25 12.27
CA GLU A 137 10.67 -4.30 11.94
C GLU A 137 9.23 -3.84 12.22
N ALA A 138 8.30 -4.18 11.33
CA ALA A 138 6.90 -3.84 11.50
C ALA A 138 6.22 -4.88 12.40
N ASP A 139 5.75 -4.48 13.58
CA ASP A 139 5.12 -5.40 14.55
C ASP A 139 3.85 -6.07 14.01
N ASP A 140 2.92 -5.29 13.45
CA ASP A 140 1.68 -5.79 12.82
C ASP A 140 1.31 -4.93 11.58
N PRO A 141 1.96 -5.16 10.43
CA PRO A 141 1.71 -4.37 9.22
C PRO A 141 0.26 -4.49 8.72
N VAL A 142 -0.40 -5.64 8.95
CA VAL A 142 -1.80 -5.85 8.51
C VAL A 142 -2.77 -5.08 9.41
N GLY A 143 -2.55 -5.12 10.73
CA GLY A 143 -3.30 -4.31 11.68
C GLY A 143 -3.14 -2.81 11.42
N ALA A 144 -1.92 -2.34 11.20
CA ALA A 144 -1.65 -0.94 10.88
C ALA A 144 -2.36 -0.49 9.59
N LEU A 145 -2.31 -1.31 8.53
CA LEU A 145 -3.05 -1.05 7.28
C LEU A 145 -4.56 -1.00 7.52
N TYR A 146 -5.11 -1.94 8.30
CA TYR A 146 -6.52 -1.96 8.64
C TYR A 146 -6.95 -0.68 9.35
N GLU A 147 -6.25 -0.29 10.41
CA GLU A 147 -6.57 0.91 11.19
C GLU A 147 -6.49 2.17 10.33
N ALA A 148 -5.46 2.29 9.48
CA ALA A 148 -5.31 3.41 8.56
C ALA A 148 -6.50 3.53 7.58
N VAL A 149 -6.91 2.41 6.97
CA VAL A 149 -8.03 2.40 6.03
C VAL A 149 -9.38 2.61 6.73
N ALA A 150 -9.57 2.01 7.91
CA ALA A 150 -10.80 2.12 8.68
C ALA A 150 -11.00 3.52 9.25
N ALA A 151 -9.93 4.21 9.64
CA ALA A 151 -9.95 5.59 10.12
C ALA A 151 -9.90 6.63 9.00
N SER A 152 -9.75 6.22 7.73
CA SER A 152 -9.62 7.11 6.60
C SER A 152 -10.87 7.97 6.41
N ASP A 153 -10.71 9.28 6.54
CA ASP A 153 -11.74 10.30 6.31
C ASP A 153 -11.51 11.11 5.03
N ALA A 154 -10.45 10.81 4.28
CA ALA A 154 -10.14 11.45 3.01
C ALA A 154 -11.24 11.19 1.96
N ILE A 155 -11.81 12.27 1.41
CA ILE A 155 -12.79 12.19 0.33
C ILE A 155 -12.07 12.48 -0.99
N VAL A 156 -11.94 11.45 -1.82
CA VAL A 156 -11.34 11.54 -3.16
C VAL A 156 -12.46 11.53 -4.20
N ARG A 157 -12.32 12.34 -5.25
CA ARG A 157 -13.32 12.46 -6.33
C ARG A 157 -12.70 12.25 -7.71
N ALA A 158 -13.43 11.56 -8.56
CA ALA A 158 -13.16 11.49 -9.99
C ALA A 158 -13.25 12.88 -10.64
N THR A 159 -12.77 12.99 -11.88
CA THR A 159 -12.90 14.19 -12.70
C THR A 159 -14.36 14.60 -12.96
N ASP A 160 -15.31 13.68 -12.85
CA ASP A 160 -16.75 13.95 -12.93
C ASP A 160 -17.38 14.39 -11.59
N GLY A 161 -16.60 14.45 -10.52
CA GLY A 161 -17.02 14.82 -9.16
C GLY A 161 -17.56 13.67 -8.31
N SER A 162 -17.70 12.46 -8.87
CA SER A 162 -18.18 11.29 -8.15
C SER A 162 -17.18 10.86 -7.06
N PRO A 163 -17.64 10.57 -5.83
CA PRO A 163 -16.74 10.15 -4.76
C PRO A 163 -16.24 8.72 -4.98
N PHE A 164 -14.97 8.50 -4.65
CA PHE A 164 -14.36 7.17 -4.62
C PHE A 164 -14.90 6.39 -3.43
N THR A 165 -14.82 5.07 -3.53
CA THR A 165 -15.27 4.16 -2.46
C THR A 165 -14.08 3.70 -1.59
N THR A 166 -14.39 3.07 -0.47
CA THR A 166 -13.37 2.50 0.43
C THR A 166 -12.48 1.47 -0.28
N LEU A 167 -11.26 1.32 0.22
CA LEU A 167 -10.32 0.27 -0.20
C LEU A 167 -10.74 -1.13 0.26
N PHE A 168 -11.58 -1.25 1.28
CA PHE A 168 -12.10 -2.56 1.69
C PHE A 168 -13.03 -3.14 0.62
N ASN A 169 -12.64 -4.29 0.08
CA ASN A 169 -13.39 -5.00 -0.93
C ASN A 169 -14.16 -6.18 -0.30
N ARG A 170 -15.18 -6.69 -1.00
CA ARG A 170 -16.12 -7.69 -0.48
C ARG A 170 -15.63 -9.13 -0.62
N PHE A 171 -14.52 -9.37 -1.33
CA PHE A 171 -14.01 -10.72 -1.50
C PHE A 171 -13.35 -11.22 -0.21
N SER A 172 -13.43 -12.52 0.01
CA SER A 172 -12.67 -13.28 1.00
C SER A 172 -11.74 -14.24 0.26
N ILE A 173 -10.65 -14.67 0.90
CA ILE A 173 -9.79 -15.74 0.36
C ILE A 173 -10.55 -17.02 0.06
N ASP A 174 -11.68 -17.27 0.73
CA ASP A 174 -12.50 -18.46 0.49
C ASP A 174 -13.15 -18.43 -0.93
N ASN A 175 -13.18 -17.26 -1.57
CA ASN A 175 -13.58 -17.10 -2.98
C ASN A 175 -12.47 -17.50 -3.98
N ASN A 176 -11.23 -17.71 -3.51
CA ASN A 176 -10.10 -18.13 -4.34
C ASN A 176 -9.60 -19.52 -3.87
N PRO A 177 -9.83 -20.60 -4.66
CA PRO A 177 -9.43 -21.95 -4.27
C PRO A 177 -7.94 -22.10 -3.95
N MET A 178 -7.06 -21.36 -4.63
CA MET A 178 -5.61 -21.43 -4.40
C MET A 178 -5.26 -20.85 -3.03
N LEU A 179 -5.73 -19.64 -2.73
CA LEU A 179 -5.48 -18.97 -1.45
C LEU A 179 -6.16 -19.67 -0.28
N ARG A 180 -7.38 -20.17 -0.49
CA ARG A 180 -8.08 -20.97 0.52
C ARG A 180 -7.29 -22.21 0.92
N ASN A 181 -6.67 -22.89 -0.04
CA ASN A 181 -5.86 -24.08 0.24
C ASN A 181 -4.53 -23.73 0.90
N ALA A 182 -3.94 -22.57 0.59
CA ALA A 182 -2.74 -22.06 1.25
C ALA A 182 -3.01 -21.64 2.72
N ALA A 183 -4.24 -21.24 3.02
CA ALA A 183 -4.69 -20.83 4.37
C ALA A 183 -5.22 -21.98 5.24
N ALA A 184 -5.21 -23.22 4.75
CA ALA A 184 -5.88 -24.38 5.36
C ALA A 184 -4.98 -25.16 6.33
#